data_AF-V6LWW6-F1
#
_entry.id   AF-V6LWW6-F1
#
_cell.length_a   1.000
_cell.length_b   1.000
_cell.length_c   1.000
_cell.angle_alpha   90.00
_cell.angle_beta   90.00
_cell.angle_gamma   90.00
#
_symmetry.space_group_name_H-M   'P 1'
#
loop_
_entity.id
_entity.type
_entity.pdbx_description
1 polymer ?
#
loop_
_entity_poly.entity_id
_entity_poly.type
_entity_poly.pdbx_seq_one_letter_code
_entity_poly.pdbx_strand_id
1 'polypeptide(L)'
;MLPNFGTRQLNQLERTLKVLSTPLTKQQLAYRQGPRGTKIPYLEVSLAIQQANQAFGPCAWSSEIKNLQQNYLKEDGDQFRVSFSATVRVSLENGCFHEDIGQGNAERRQLSEAIEHAQKGAVSDAVKRCLRYFGDGVGNRILKDGGRDFN
;
A
#
# COMPACT_ATOMS: atom_id res chain seq x y z
N MET A 1 20.45 -24.36 -9.01
CA MET A 1 19.14 -24.05 -8.41
C MET A 1 19.24 -22.71 -7.70
N LEU A 2 18.23 -21.85 -7.78
CA LEU A 2 18.19 -20.63 -6.98
C LEU A 2 18.00 -20.99 -5.49
N PRO A 3 18.63 -20.27 -4.55
CA PRO A 3 18.37 -20.48 -3.13
C PRO A 3 16.90 -20.25 -2.78
N ASN A 4 16.47 -20.78 -1.63
CA ASN A 4 15.11 -20.56 -1.14
C ASN A 4 14.82 -19.06 -0.97
N PHE A 5 13.58 -18.67 -1.23
CA PHE A 5 13.14 -17.30 -0.93
C PHE A 5 13.28 -17.07 0.57
N GLY A 6 13.82 -15.91 0.96
CA GLY A 6 14.16 -15.59 2.35
C GLY A 6 15.63 -15.82 2.71
N THR A 7 16.41 -16.50 1.85
CA THR A 7 17.86 -16.74 2.07
C THR A 7 18.72 -16.24 0.90
N ARG A 8 18.13 -15.54 -0.08
CA ARG A 8 18.86 -15.02 -1.24
C ARG A 8 19.59 -13.73 -0.87
N GLN A 9 20.73 -13.46 -1.50
CA GLN A 9 21.42 -12.18 -1.32
C GLN A 9 20.83 -11.10 -2.22
N LEU A 10 20.76 -9.87 -1.72
CA LEU A 10 20.36 -8.70 -2.50
C LEU A 10 21.48 -8.29 -3.46
N ASN A 11 21.52 -8.92 -4.63
CA ASN A 11 22.58 -8.71 -5.62
C ASN A 11 22.48 -7.36 -6.36
N GLN A 12 21.39 -6.62 -6.21
CA GLN A 12 21.13 -5.35 -6.90
C GLN A 12 21.06 -4.15 -5.94
N LEU A 13 21.81 -4.21 -4.83
CA LEU A 13 21.73 -3.23 -3.73
C LEU A 13 21.82 -1.77 -4.21
N GLU A 14 22.74 -1.43 -5.10
CA GLU A 14 22.88 -0.06 -5.62
C GLU A 14 21.62 0.44 -6.33
N ARG A 15 21.02 -0.41 -7.17
CA ARG A 15 19.75 -0.10 -7.85
C ARG A 15 18.63 0.04 -6.84
N THR A 16 18.53 -0.90 -5.90
CA THR A 16 17.52 -0.87 -4.84
C THR A 16 17.61 0.42 -4.04
N LEU A 17 18.80 0.77 -3.56
CA LEU A 17 19.05 2.02 -2.82
C LEU A 17 18.70 3.25 -3.66
N LYS A 18 19.11 3.30 -4.93
CA LYS A 18 18.79 4.42 -5.83
C LYS A 18 17.29 4.63 -6.00
N VAL A 19 16.53 3.56 -6.24
CA VAL A 19 15.06 3.66 -6.41
C VAL A 19 14.42 4.07 -5.09
N LEU A 20 14.76 3.39 -4.00
CA LEU A 20 14.14 3.64 -2.69
C LEU A 20 14.47 5.02 -2.11
N SER A 21 15.66 5.56 -2.38
CA SER A 21 16.05 6.91 -1.91
C SER A 21 15.51 8.04 -2.79
N THR A 22 15.01 7.76 -3.99
CA THR A 22 14.50 8.78 -4.91
C THR A 22 13.02 9.03 -4.64
N PRO A 23 12.61 10.22 -4.17
CA PRO A 23 11.21 10.50 -3.91
C PRO A 23 10.38 10.47 -5.19
N LEU A 24 9.12 10.07 -5.05
CA LEU A 24 8.15 10.12 -6.14
C LEU A 24 7.90 11.57 -6.59
N THR A 25 7.81 11.76 -7.91
CA THR A 25 7.51 13.06 -8.50
C THR A 25 6.00 13.34 -8.47
N LYS A 26 5.61 14.62 -8.52
CA LYS A 26 4.19 15.03 -8.56
C LYS A 26 3.41 14.41 -9.72
N GLN A 27 4.06 14.15 -10.85
CA GLN A 27 3.43 13.53 -12.04
C GLN A 27 3.09 12.05 -11.85
N GLN A 28 3.76 11.37 -10.91
CA GLN A 28 3.51 9.97 -10.60
C GLN A 28 2.37 9.81 -9.58
N LEU A 29 2.03 10.87 -8.83
CA LEU A 29 1.01 10.82 -7.80
C LEU A 29 -0.37 11.11 -8.37
N ALA A 30 -1.37 10.40 -7.86
CA ALA A 30 -2.77 10.73 -8.09
C ALA A 30 -3.23 11.78 -7.07
N TYR A 31 -4.32 12.49 -7.39
CA TYR A 31 -4.84 13.56 -6.54
C TYR A 31 -6.33 13.38 -6.32
N ARG A 32 -6.74 13.43 -5.05
CA ARG A 32 -8.16 13.49 -4.66
C ARG A 32 -8.51 14.87 -4.15
N GLN A 33 -9.78 15.24 -4.24
CA GLN A 33 -10.25 16.47 -3.64
C GLN A 33 -10.31 16.32 -2.11
N GLY A 34 -9.68 17.25 -1.41
CA GLY A 34 -9.69 17.38 0.04
C GLY A 34 -10.63 18.50 0.50
N PRO A 35 -10.72 18.71 1.82
CA PRO A 35 -11.49 19.80 2.39
C PRO A 35 -11.07 21.16 1.80
N ARG A 36 -12.04 22.07 1.65
CA ARG A 36 -11.81 23.44 1.13
C ARG A 36 -11.17 23.48 -0.27
N GLY A 37 -11.39 22.45 -1.10
CA GLY A 37 -10.90 22.40 -2.47
C GLY A 37 -9.39 22.09 -2.60
N THR A 38 -8.73 21.70 -1.51
CA THR A 38 -7.33 21.26 -1.56
C THR A 38 -7.19 19.98 -2.40
N LYS A 39 -6.03 19.75 -3.01
CA LYS A 39 -5.72 18.48 -3.68
C LYS A 39 -4.79 17.67 -2.78
N ILE A 40 -5.26 16.51 -2.34
CA ILE A 40 -4.48 15.61 -1.49
C ILE A 40 -3.80 14.58 -2.40
N PRO A 41 -2.45 14.56 -2.47
CA PRO A 41 -1.74 13.53 -3.22
C PRO A 41 -1.94 12.17 -2.56
N TYR A 42 -2.03 11.12 -3.38
CA TYR A 42 -2.00 9.75 -2.91
C TYR A 42 -1.28 8.85 -3.91
N LEU A 43 -0.73 7.76 -3.38
CA LEU A 43 -0.08 6.74 -4.19
C LEU A 43 -1.10 5.66 -4.58
N GLU A 44 -1.24 5.46 -5.89
CA GLU A 44 -1.95 4.32 -6.46
C GLU A 44 -1.22 3.02 -6.17
N VAL A 45 -1.98 1.95 -5.89
CA VAL A 45 -1.39 0.64 -5.56
C VAL A 45 -0.62 0.06 -6.75
N SER A 46 -1.09 0.29 -7.98
CA SER A 46 -0.43 -0.15 -9.21
C SER A 46 0.97 0.46 -9.36
N LEU A 47 1.11 1.76 -9.08
CA LEU A 47 2.40 2.43 -9.08
C LEU A 47 3.29 1.92 -7.94
N ALA A 48 2.75 1.69 -6.73
CA ALA A 48 3.53 1.12 -5.64
C ALA A 48 4.13 -0.26 -6.01
N ILE A 49 3.32 -1.12 -6.64
CA ILE A 49 3.76 -2.43 -7.17
C ILE A 49 4.81 -2.26 -8.25
N GLN A 50 4.63 -1.31 -9.19
CA GLN A 50 5.61 -1.03 -10.23
C GLN A 50 6.95 -0.58 -9.64
N GLN A 51 6.93 0.32 -8.65
CA GLN A 51 8.14 0.80 -7.97
C GLN A 51 8.82 -0.32 -7.17
N ALA A 52 8.05 -1.18 -6.50
CA ALA A 52 8.59 -2.37 -5.83
C ALA A 52 9.27 -3.33 -6.82
N ASN A 53 8.63 -3.60 -7.97
CA ASN A 53 9.22 -4.39 -9.05
C ASN A 53 10.49 -3.73 -9.62
N GLN A 54 10.51 -2.40 -9.70
CA GLN A 54 11.68 -1.66 -10.17
C GLN A 54 12.82 -1.66 -9.15
N ALA A 55 12.53 -1.59 -7.85
CA ALA A 55 13.50 -1.53 -6.76
C ALA A 55 14.09 -2.90 -6.42
N PHE A 56 13.23 -3.91 -6.26
CA PHE A 56 13.61 -5.25 -5.78
C PHE A 56 13.77 -6.24 -6.93
N GLY A 57 12.91 -6.14 -7.95
CA GLY A 57 12.76 -7.13 -9.01
C GLY A 57 11.51 -7.99 -8.81
N PRO A 58 10.84 -8.44 -9.90
CA PRO A 58 9.51 -9.06 -9.83
C PRO A 58 9.44 -10.40 -9.10
N CYS A 59 10.58 -11.08 -8.90
CA CYS A 59 10.66 -12.36 -8.17
C CYS A 59 11.42 -12.23 -6.83
N ALA A 60 11.76 -11.00 -6.43
CA ALA A 60 12.60 -10.69 -5.29
C ALA A 60 11.82 -10.13 -4.09
N TRP A 61 10.50 -10.01 -4.21
CA TRP A 61 9.60 -9.65 -3.12
C TRP A 61 8.29 -10.41 -3.24
N SER A 62 7.55 -10.50 -2.14
CA SER A 62 6.23 -11.13 -2.07
C SER A 62 5.33 -10.38 -1.10
N SER A 63 4.02 -10.56 -1.24
CA SER A 63 3.01 -10.04 -0.33
C SER A 63 2.11 -11.18 0.14
N GLU A 64 1.84 -11.24 1.44
CA GLU A 64 1.00 -12.26 2.08
C GLU A 64 -0.10 -11.56 2.90
N ILE A 65 -1.36 -11.95 2.73
CA ILE A 65 -2.45 -11.52 3.59
C ILE A 65 -2.44 -12.40 4.85
N LYS A 66 -2.09 -11.82 6.00
CA LYS A 66 -2.03 -12.52 7.29
C LYS A 66 -3.40 -12.63 7.93
N ASN A 67 -4.20 -11.59 7.81
CA ASN A 67 -5.55 -11.51 8.36
C ASN A 67 -6.40 -10.56 7.51
N LEU A 68 -7.68 -10.88 7.35
CA LEU A 68 -8.68 -10.00 6.76
C LEU A 68 -9.95 -10.08 7.61
N GLN A 69 -10.28 -8.98 8.28
CA GLN A 69 -11.35 -8.92 9.27
C GLN A 69 -12.39 -7.90 8.85
N GLN A 70 -13.67 -8.29 8.91
CA GLN A 70 -14.78 -7.35 8.83
C GLN A 70 -14.90 -6.62 10.18
N ASN A 71 -14.74 -5.30 10.17
CA ASN A 71 -14.85 -4.46 11.37
C ASN A 71 -16.32 -4.17 11.69
N TYR A 72 -17.09 -3.78 10.67
CA TYR A 72 -18.52 -3.59 10.78
C TYR A 72 -19.21 -3.75 9.42
N LEU A 73 -20.50 -4.04 9.48
CA LEU A 73 -21.44 -4.02 8.36
C LEU A 73 -22.74 -3.44 8.92
N LYS A 74 -23.20 -2.34 8.33
CA LYS A 74 -24.44 -1.66 8.71
C LYS A 74 -25.28 -1.39 7.47
N GLU A 75 -26.56 -1.70 7.55
CA GLU A 75 -27.58 -1.22 6.61
C GLU A 75 -28.09 0.15 7.10
N ASP A 76 -28.03 1.16 6.24
CA ASP A 76 -28.39 2.55 6.52
C ASP A 76 -29.30 3.06 5.39
N GLY A 77 -30.61 2.83 5.52
CA GLY A 77 -31.58 3.15 4.47
C GLY A 77 -31.46 2.22 3.27
N ASP A 78 -31.16 2.77 2.09
CA ASP A 78 -31.00 2.02 0.84
C ASP A 78 -29.56 1.55 0.57
N GLN A 79 -28.67 1.71 1.55
CA GLN A 79 -27.23 1.51 1.40
C GLN A 79 -26.64 0.64 2.51
N PHE A 80 -25.59 -0.09 2.15
CA PHE A 80 -24.72 -0.83 3.06
C PHE A 80 -23.41 -0.08 3.25
N ARG A 81 -23.07 0.19 4.52
CA ARG A 81 -21.76 0.67 4.93
C ARG A 81 -20.96 -0.48 5.52
N VAL A 82 -19.78 -0.74 4.98
CA VAL A 82 -18.93 -1.87 5.37
C VAL A 82 -17.49 -1.41 5.55
N SER A 83 -16.81 -2.00 6.53
CA SER A 83 -15.40 -1.74 6.80
C SER A 83 -14.63 -3.03 7.03
N PHE A 84 -13.43 -3.10 6.47
CA PHE A 84 -12.49 -4.19 6.64
C PHE A 84 -11.11 -3.69 7.08
N SER A 85 -10.48 -4.45 7.97
CA SER A 85 -9.06 -4.36 8.30
C SER A 85 -8.31 -5.50 7.63
N ALA A 86 -7.17 -5.23 7.01
CA ALA A 86 -6.28 -6.27 6.51
C ALA A 86 -4.90 -6.15 7.18
N THR A 87 -4.33 -7.24 7.67
CA THR A 87 -2.92 -7.32 8.05
C THR A 87 -2.16 -7.98 6.91
N VAL A 88 -1.15 -7.31 6.38
CA VAL A 88 -0.33 -7.81 5.27
C VAL A 88 1.12 -7.84 5.69
N ARG A 89 1.86 -8.84 5.19
CA ARG A 89 3.32 -8.90 5.23
C ARG A 89 3.88 -8.72 3.83
N VAL A 90 4.83 -7.80 3.67
CA VAL A 90 5.68 -7.72 2.48
C VAL A 90 7.07 -8.23 2.84
N SER A 91 7.54 -9.25 2.12
CA SER A 91 8.85 -9.89 2.37
C SER A 91 9.75 -9.77 1.15
N LEU A 92 11.04 -9.53 1.36
CA LEU A 92 12.08 -9.54 0.34
C LEU A 92 12.78 -10.90 0.28
N GLU A 93 13.47 -11.15 -0.82
CA GLU A 93 14.14 -12.44 -1.08
C GLU A 93 15.26 -12.79 -0.10
N ASN A 94 15.76 -11.80 0.64
CA ASN A 94 16.77 -11.95 1.69
C ASN A 94 16.17 -12.17 3.09
N GLY A 95 14.84 -12.25 3.20
CA GLY A 95 14.15 -12.49 4.46
C GLY A 95 13.79 -11.24 5.24
N CYS A 96 14.20 -10.04 4.81
CA CYS A 96 13.69 -8.80 5.38
C CYS A 96 12.20 -8.65 5.08
N PHE A 97 11.41 -8.20 6.06
CA PHE A 97 9.98 -8.00 5.87
C PHE A 97 9.44 -6.82 6.68
N HIS A 98 8.31 -6.30 6.24
CA HIS A 98 7.49 -5.37 7.01
C HIS A 98 6.04 -5.84 7.05
N GLU A 99 5.40 -5.64 8.19
CA GLU A 99 3.98 -5.90 8.41
C GLU A 99 3.28 -4.61 8.81
N ASP A 100 2.09 -4.40 8.28
CA ASP A 100 1.24 -3.27 8.65
C ASP A 100 -0.23 -3.63 8.44
N ILE A 101 -1.11 -2.79 8.98
CA ILE A 101 -2.55 -2.90 8.87
C ILE A 101 -3.06 -1.85 7.89
N GLY A 102 -3.92 -2.26 6.97
CA GLY A 102 -4.66 -1.37 6.08
C GLY A 102 -6.16 -1.37 6.37
N GLN A 103 -6.82 -0.29 6.00
CA GLN A 103 -8.26 -0.10 6.19
C GLN A 103 -8.96 0.14 4.85
N GLY A 104 -10.12 -0.48 4.68
CA GLY A 104 -10.97 -0.29 3.51
C GLY A 104 -12.41 -0.10 3.92
N ASN A 105 -13.05 0.94 3.40
CA ASN A 105 -14.44 1.27 3.67
C ASN A 105 -15.20 1.44 2.36
N ALA A 106 -16.47 1.04 2.34
CA ALA A 106 -17.34 1.25 1.21
C ALA A 106 -18.77 1.53 1.67
N GLU A 107 -19.46 2.37 0.89
CA GLU A 107 -20.88 2.64 1.00
C GLU A 107 -21.51 2.42 -0.38
N ARG A 108 -22.36 1.40 -0.51
CA ARG A 108 -22.99 0.98 -1.78
C ARG A 108 -24.40 0.47 -1.53
N ARG A 109 -25.25 0.54 -2.55
CA ARG A 109 -26.60 -0.04 -2.52
C ARG A 109 -26.61 -1.57 -2.52
N GLN A 110 -25.67 -2.17 -3.24
CA GLN A 110 -25.51 -3.63 -3.28
C GLN A 110 -24.48 -4.07 -2.23
N LEU A 111 -24.86 -5.02 -1.38
CA LEU A 111 -23.98 -5.51 -0.31
C LEU A 111 -22.70 -6.16 -0.87
N SER A 112 -22.81 -6.94 -1.94
CA SER A 112 -21.66 -7.59 -2.60
C SER A 112 -20.62 -6.57 -3.07
N GLU A 113 -21.06 -5.50 -3.73
CA GLU A 113 -20.19 -4.41 -4.17
C GLU A 113 -19.55 -3.69 -2.97
N ALA A 114 -20.30 -3.46 -1.90
CA ALA A 114 -19.77 -2.83 -0.68
C ALA A 114 -18.65 -3.69 -0.06
N ILE A 115 -18.87 -4.99 0.10
CA ILE A 115 -17.88 -5.93 0.63
C ILE A 115 -16.66 -5.98 -0.28
N GLU A 116 -16.84 -6.14 -1.59
CA GLU A 116 -15.76 -6.24 -2.56
C GLU A 116 -14.86 -5.00 -2.54
N HIS A 117 -15.46 -3.80 -2.58
CA HIS A 117 -14.71 -2.55 -2.53
C HIS A 117 -13.96 -2.37 -1.21
N ALA A 118 -14.59 -2.69 -0.07
CA ALA A 118 -13.97 -2.54 1.24
C ALA A 118 -12.80 -3.54 1.43
N GLN A 119 -12.96 -4.80 1.04
CA GLN A 119 -11.88 -5.80 1.11
C GLN A 119 -10.70 -5.43 0.22
N LYS A 120 -10.95 -5.08 -1.05
CA LYS A 120 -9.89 -4.64 -1.99
C LYS A 120 -9.17 -3.39 -1.48
N GLY A 121 -9.92 -2.45 -0.92
CA GLY A 121 -9.38 -1.24 -0.30
C GLY A 121 -8.45 -1.56 0.87
N ALA A 122 -8.89 -2.42 1.79
CA ALA A 122 -8.12 -2.78 2.99
C ALA A 122 -6.78 -3.45 2.63
N VAL A 123 -6.81 -4.43 1.71
CA VAL A 123 -5.60 -5.13 1.27
C VAL A 123 -4.66 -4.17 0.52
N SER A 124 -5.18 -3.35 -0.39
CA SER A 124 -4.36 -2.40 -1.16
C SER A 124 -3.71 -1.35 -0.27
N ASP A 125 -4.44 -0.86 0.74
CA ASP A 125 -3.91 0.06 1.74
C ASP A 125 -2.79 -0.60 2.55
N ALA A 126 -3.02 -1.83 3.05
CA ALA A 126 -2.03 -2.58 3.83
C ALA A 126 -0.73 -2.83 3.04
N VAL A 127 -0.84 -3.19 1.76
CA VAL A 127 0.32 -3.38 0.86
C VAL A 127 1.12 -2.08 0.70
N LYS A 128 0.46 -0.97 0.36
CA LYS A 128 1.12 0.34 0.25
C LYS A 128 1.79 0.75 1.55
N ARG A 129 1.12 0.48 2.67
CA ARG A 129 1.61 0.76 4.00
C ARG A 129 2.84 -0.05 4.36
N CYS A 130 2.90 -1.33 4.02
CA CYS A 130 4.11 -2.15 4.18
C CYS A 130 5.25 -1.65 3.29
N LEU A 131 4.96 -1.34 2.02
CA LEU A 131 5.96 -0.90 1.06
C LEU A 131 6.64 0.41 1.48
N ARG A 132 5.90 1.36 2.06
CA ARG A 132 6.45 2.67 2.47
C ARG A 132 7.66 2.54 3.40
N TYR A 133 7.75 1.49 4.22
CA TYR A 133 8.87 1.32 5.15
C TYR A 133 10.22 1.07 4.46
N PHE A 134 10.22 0.64 3.20
CA PHE A 134 11.48 0.43 2.46
C PHE A 134 12.07 1.72 1.88
N GLY A 135 11.29 2.79 1.70
CA GLY A 135 11.85 4.08 1.24
C GLY A 135 10.88 5.03 0.54
N ASP A 136 11.40 6.21 0.19
CA ASP A 136 10.66 7.29 -0.44
C ASP A 136 10.13 6.92 -1.83
N GLY A 137 10.89 6.15 -2.62
CA GLY A 137 10.51 5.72 -3.96
C GLY A 137 9.31 4.77 -4.02
N VAL A 138 8.95 4.17 -2.88
CA VAL A 138 7.79 3.28 -2.73
C VAL A 138 6.72 3.87 -1.81
N GLY A 139 6.81 5.16 -1.52
CA GLY A 139 5.70 5.91 -0.94
C GLY A 139 5.88 6.39 0.50
N ASN A 140 7.09 6.33 1.08
CA ASN A 140 7.34 6.92 2.40
C ASN A 140 7.10 8.43 2.40
N ARG A 141 7.53 9.13 1.34
CA ARG A 141 7.34 10.58 1.15
C ARG A 141 6.34 10.86 0.05
N ILE A 142 5.06 10.70 0.37
CA ILE A 142 3.92 11.15 -0.45
C ILE A 142 3.18 12.33 0.20
N LEU A 143 3.43 12.55 1.49
CA LEU A 143 2.87 13.65 2.26
C LEU A 143 3.89 14.78 2.31
N LYS A 144 3.70 15.82 1.48
CA LYS A 144 4.03 17.23 1.77
C LYS A 144 3.74 18.10 0.54
N ASP A 145 2.59 18.77 0.58
CA ASP A 145 2.44 20.17 0.18
C ASP A 145 1.59 20.82 1.30
N GLY A 146 2.26 21.17 2.42
CA GLY A 146 1.71 22.01 3.51
C GLY A 146 1.20 21.29 4.77
N GLY A 147 1.97 21.37 5.87
CA GLY A 147 1.42 21.27 7.24
C GLY A 147 1.99 20.18 8.15
N ARG A 148 2.99 20.59 8.95
CA ARG A 148 3.47 20.00 10.23
C ARG A 148 3.97 18.55 10.20
N ASP A 149 5.28 18.43 10.40
CA ASP A 149 5.90 17.24 10.99
C ASP A 149 5.27 16.98 12.37
N PHE A 150 4.71 15.79 12.57
CA PHE A 150 4.37 15.31 13.90
C PHE A 150 5.66 14.74 14.51
N ASN A 151 6.41 15.60 15.20
CA ASN A 151 7.25 15.22 16.33
C ASN A 151 6.45 15.44 17.61
#